data_AF-A0A6L7CI88-F1
#
_entry.id   AF-A0A6L7CI88-F1
#
_cell.length_a   1.000
_cell.length_b   1.000
_cell.length_c   1.000
_cell.angle_alpha   90.00
_cell.angle_beta   90.00
_cell.angle_gamma   90.00
#
_symmetry.space_group_name_H-M   'P 1'
#
loop_
_entity.id
_entity.type
_entity.pdbx_description
1 polymer ?
#
loop_
_entity_poly.entity_id
_entity_poly.type
_entity_poly.pdbx_seq_one_letter_code
_entity_poly.pdbx_strand_id
1 'polypeptide(L)' 'MLPGCCKNGIVISKIPVMQAGLKEVMRTHFPEYEIISSASAEDLTLLQLRRSGLVIADLAGESEDP' A
#
# COMPACT_ATOMS: atom_id res chain seq x y z
N MET A 1 -12.42 -12.11 19.07
CA MET A 1 -12.80 -11.37 17.85
C MET A 1 -12.86 -12.39 16.73
N LEU A 2 -13.99 -12.53 16.01
CA LEU A 2 -14.05 -13.44 14.88
C LEU A 2 -13.06 -12.94 13.80
N PRO A 3 -12.19 -13.80 13.24
CA PRO A 3 -11.20 -13.43 12.22
C PRO A 3 -11.94 -13.21 10.88
N GLY A 4 -12.67 -12.11 10.78
CA GLY A 4 -13.57 -11.83 9.67
C GLY A 4 -12.98 -10.79 8.73
N CYS A 5 -12.22 -11.29 7.74
CA CYS A 5 -11.73 -10.57 6.55
C CYS A 5 -10.79 -9.38 6.83
N CYS A 6 -9.49 -9.64 6.90
CA CYS A 6 -8.48 -8.58 6.74
C CYS A 6 -8.75 -7.86 5.41
N LYS A 7 -9.01 -6.56 5.46
CA LYS A 7 -9.17 -5.72 4.26
C LYS A 7 -7.77 -5.55 3.64
N ASN A 8 -7.62 -5.72 2.34
CA ASN A 8 -6.30 -5.52 1.74
C ASN A 8 -6.08 -4.03 1.45
N GLY A 9 -4.94 -3.51 1.85
CA GLY A 9 -4.46 -2.19 1.47
C GLY A 9 -3.09 -2.25 0.80
N ILE A 10 -2.80 -1.27 -0.05
CA ILE A 10 -1.55 -1.18 -0.79
C ILE A 10 -0.93 0.19 -0.56
N VAL A 11 0.36 0.23 -0.25
CA VAL A 11 1.18 1.44 -0.31
C VAL A 11 2.09 1.35 -1.54
N ILE A 12 2.00 2.33 -2.44
CA ILE A 12 2.86 2.44 -3.62
C ILE A 12 3.71 3.69 -3.45
N SER A 13 5.03 3.54 -3.30
CA SER A 13 5.97 4.66 -3.26
C SER A 13 7.37 4.18 -3.58
N LYS A 14 8.12 4.93 -4.37
CA LYS A 14 9.54 4.66 -4.62
C LYS A 14 10.42 4.98 -3.40
N ILE A 15 9.89 5.70 -2.41
CA ILE A 15 10.65 6.15 -1.24
C ILE A 15 10.49 5.11 -0.11
N PRO A 16 11.56 4.41 0.32
CA PRO A 16 11.45 3.34 1.31
C PRO A 16 10.89 3.81 2.67
N VAL A 17 11.19 5.05 3.08
CA VAL A 17 10.66 5.61 4.33
C VAL A 17 9.15 5.78 4.28
N MET A 18 8.59 6.12 3.11
CA MET A 18 7.14 6.26 2.92
C MET A 18 6.46 4.89 3.00
N GLN A 19 7.04 3.87 2.37
CA GLN A 19 6.54 2.49 2.47
C GLN A 19 6.51 2.01 3.92
N ALA A 20 7.65 2.08 4.62
CA ALA A 20 7.76 1.57 5.99
C ALA A 20 6.93 2.40 6.98
N GLY A 21 6.99 3.73 6.87
CA GLY A 21 6.27 4.65 7.75
C GLY A 21 4.76 4.50 7.63
N LEU A 22 4.22 4.52 6.40
CA LEU A 22 2.78 4.36 6.19
C LEU A 22 2.31 2.96 6.57
N LYS A 23 3.10 1.92 6.29
CA LYS A 23 2.77 0.55 6.70
C LYS A 23 2.63 0.44 8.23
N GLU A 24 3.54 1.05 8.99
CA GLU A 24 3.46 1.02 10.46
C GLU A 24 2.28 1.85 10.98
N VAL A 25 2.05 3.05 10.44
CA VAL A 25 0.88 3.87 10.80
C VAL A 25 -0.42 3.10 10.58
N MET A 26 -0.56 2.42 9.44
CA MET A 26 -1.72 1.60 9.13
C MET A 26 -1.86 0.42 10.09
N ARG A 27 -0.76 -0.29 10.39
CA ARG A 27 -0.77 -1.41 11.33
C ARG A 27 -1.22 -0.99 12.73
N THR A 28 -0.83 0.20 13.19
CA THR A 28 -1.16 0.72 14.52
C THR A 28 -2.59 1.23 14.61
N HIS A 29 -3.06 1.99 13.61
CA HIS A 29 -4.32 2.73 13.70
C HIS A 29 -5.49 2.05 12.96
N PHE A 30 -5.18 1.18 11.99
CA PHE A 30 -6.14 0.49 11.13
C PHE A 30 -5.80 -1.00 11.04
N PRO A 31 -5.76 -1.74 12.17
CA PRO A 31 -5.34 -3.13 12.22
C PRO A 31 -6.24 -4.10 11.43
N GLU A 32 -7.42 -3.64 11.00
CA GLU A 32 -8.28 -4.38 10.09
C GLU A 32 -7.76 -4.43 8.65
N TYR A 33 -6.76 -3.61 8.31
CA TYR A 33 -6.09 -3.62 7.01
C TYR A 33 -4.78 -4.41 7.03
N GLU A 34 -4.64 -5.36 6.11
CA GLU A 34 -3.37 -5.97 5.78
C GLU A 34 -2.69 -5.16 4.67
N ILE A 35 -1.60 -4.49 5.01
CA ILE A 35 -0.87 -3.59 4.11
C ILE A 35 0.30 -4.29 3.46
N ILE A 36 0.29 -4.30 2.13
CA ILE A 36 1.47 -4.59 1.30
C ILE A 36 2.07 -3.30 0.77
N SER A 37 3.38 -3.27 0.58
CA SER A 37 4.11 -2.12 0.05
C SER A 37 4.82 -2.48 -1.24
N SER A 38 4.81 -1.58 -2.20
CA SER A 38 5.45 -1.74 -3.50
C SER A 38 6.10 -0.45 -3.99
N ALA A 39 7.17 -0.55 -4.78
CA ALA A 39 7.80 0.61 -5.39
C ALA A 39 6.96 1.15 -6.55
N SER A 40 6.31 0.24 -7.30
CA SER A 40 5.44 0.59 -8.40
C SER A 40 4.19 -0.28 -8.50
N ALA A 41 3.24 0.14 -9.35
CA ALA A 41 2.05 -0.62 -9.67
C ALA A 41 2.36 -1.87 -10.52
N GLU A 42 3.42 -1.84 -11.33
CA GLU A 42 3.82 -2.96 -12.20
C GLU A 42 4.34 -4.16 -11.41
N ASP A 43 4.87 -3.93 -10.20
CA ASP A 43 5.34 -4.98 -9.29
C ASP A 43 4.16 -5.74 -8.63
N LEU A 44 2.93 -5.23 -8.78
CA LEU A 44 1.73 -5.80 -8.16
C LEU A 44 1.01 -6.74 -9.12
N THR A 45 0.51 -7.85 -8.57
CA THR A 45 -0.38 -8.73 -9.33
C THR A 45 -1.75 -8.07 -9.52
N LEU A 46 -2.42 -8.35 -10.64
CA LEU A 46 -3.80 -7.90 -10.88
C LEU A 46 -4.76 -8.39 -9.78
N LEU A 47 -4.47 -9.52 -9.13
CA LEU A 47 -5.27 -10.02 -8.03
C LEU A 47 -5.13 -9.13 -6.78
N GLN A 48 -3.92 -8.67 -6.46
CA GLN A 48 -3.69 -7.74 -5.35
C GLN A 48 -4.43 -6.42 -5.59
N LEU A 49 -4.37 -5.88 -6.81
CA LEU A 49 -5.10 -4.66 -7.20
C LEU A 49 -6.62 -4.84 -7.14
N ARG A 50 -7.16 -5.97 -7.61
CA ARG A 50 -8.61 -6.21 -7.56
C ARG A 50 -9.15 -6.44 -6.16
N ARG A 51 -8.32 -6.97 -5.26
CA ARG A 51 -8.72 -7.28 -3.88
C ARG A 51 -8.39 -6.16 -2.91
N SER A 52 -7.71 -5.09 -3.34
CA SER A 52 -7.42 -3.94 -2.50
C SER A 52 -8.68 -3.08 -2.32
N GLY A 53 -9.02 -2.79 -1.07
CA GLY A 53 -10.05 -1.82 -0.72
C GLY A 53 -9.49 -0.42 -0.46
N LEU A 54 -8.16 -0.29 -0.46
CA LEU A 54 -7.42 0.93 -0.21
C LEU A 54 -6.10 0.90 -0.97
N VAL A 55 -5.76 2.01 -1.62
CA VAL A 55 -4.44 2.24 -2.21
C VAL A 55 -3.96 3.62 -1.79
N ILE A 56 -2.76 3.68 -1.23
CA ILE A 56 -2.05 4.92 -0.90
C ILE A 56 -0.88 4.99 -1.87
N ALA A 57 -0.94 5.90 -2.84
CA ALA A 57 0.10 6.09 -3.82
C ALA A 57 0.79 7.44 -3.60
N ASP A 58 2.11 7.39 -3.52
CA ASP A 58 2.96 8.56 -3.60
C ASP A 58 3.17 8.92 -5.07
N LEU A 59 2.84 10.17 -5.42
CA LEU A 59 3.01 10.72 -6.76
C LEU A 59 4.34 11.49 -6.89
N ALA A 60 5.11 11.62 -5.80
CA ALA A 60 6.42 12.25 -5.84
C ALA A 60 7.40 11.32 -6.56
N GLY A 61 7.91 11.76 -7.72
CA GLY A 61 8.85 10.99 -8.54
C GLY A 61 8.31 10.51 -9.90
N GLU A 62 7.15 11.03 -10.32
CA GLU A 62 6.74 11.07 -11.74
C GLU A 62 7.21 12.37 -12.45
N SER A 63 8.22 13.04 -11.90
CA SER A 63 8.98 14.02 -12.67
C SER A 63 9.86 13.26 -13.65
N GLU A 64 9.31 12.88 -14.80
CA GLU A 64 10.13 12.85 -16.00
C GLU A 64 10.57 14.30 -16.21
N ASP A 65 11.82 14.62 -15.86
CA ASP A 65 12.46 15.82 -16.42
C ASP A 65 12.30 15.74 -17.96
N PRO A 66 11.79 16.79 -18.62
CA PRO A 66 11.57 16.78 -20.07
C PRO A 66 12.85 16.65 -20.90
#